data_AF-A0A126Z8Q8-F1
#
_entry.id   AF-A0A126Z8Q8-F1
#
_cell.length_a   1.000
_cell.length_b   1.000
_cell.length_c   1.000
_cell.angle_alpha   90.00
_cell.angle_beta   90.00
_cell.angle_gamma   90.00
#
_symmetry.space_group_name_H-M   'P 1'
#
loop_
_entity.id
_entity.type
_entity.pdbx_description
1 polymer ?
#
loop_
_entity_poly.entity_id
_entity_poly.type
_entity_poly.pdbx_seq_one_letter_code
_entity_poly.pdbx_strand_id
1 'polypeptide(L)'
;MKKTILFATLAIAGVLATATVATAQIAGSTTTVGVSVTETERLALGWSVKKSVLGKTIYNDAGAKIGKVQDLIVDPERSVSYVIIGAGGFLGIAQHDVAVPIAQVREQDGKLVMPGATKDALKALAPFHYANGNAGRDRFVADAHRDIASAKRDMATLDKKASAAAGDVKQKLDQQNAAMRVELREAEDKLAEMNRAGAGHWKEFEGDVSAALARLKKSVGTATG
;
A
#
# COMPACT_ATOMS: atom_id res chain seq x y z
N MET A 1 -23.16 -2.57 91.79
CA MET A 1 -24.64 -2.73 91.74
C MET A 1 -25.02 -2.60 90.28
N LYS A 2 -25.60 -3.53 89.52
CA LYS A 2 -26.50 -4.70 89.71
C LYS A 2 -26.08 -5.75 88.64
N LYS A 3 -25.70 -6.98 88.98
CA LYS A 3 -26.52 -8.21 89.07
C LYS A 3 -27.37 -8.59 87.83
N THR A 4 -26.82 -9.54 87.06
CA THR A 4 -27.37 -10.88 86.67
C THR A 4 -28.73 -11.02 85.94
N ILE A 5 -28.76 -11.69 84.77
CA ILE A 5 -29.35 -13.05 84.53
C ILE A 5 -29.58 -13.36 83.01
N LEU A 6 -29.26 -14.61 82.67
CA LEU A 6 -29.55 -15.45 81.49
C LEU A 6 -30.89 -15.23 80.77
N PHE A 7 -30.88 -15.45 79.44
CA PHE A 7 -31.89 -16.27 78.76
C PHE A 7 -31.24 -17.15 77.68
N ALA A 8 -31.56 -18.43 77.75
CA ALA A 8 -31.21 -19.49 76.82
C ALA A 8 -32.30 -19.66 75.76
N THR A 9 -31.92 -20.20 74.59
CA THR A 9 -32.67 -21.00 73.58
C THR A 9 -32.24 -20.58 72.17
N LEU A 10 -32.25 -21.36 71.09
CA LEU A 10 -32.27 -22.79 70.71
C LEU A 10 -32.46 -22.75 69.16
N ALA A 11 -32.05 -23.79 68.44
CA ALA A 11 -32.33 -24.14 67.02
C ALA A 11 -31.19 -23.83 66.03
N ILE A 12 -30.40 -24.80 65.55
CA ILE A 12 -30.64 -25.99 64.69
C ILE A 12 -30.33 -25.70 63.19
N ALA A 13 -29.32 -26.45 62.72
CA ALA A 13 -29.09 -27.08 61.41
C ALA A 13 -29.10 -26.26 60.10
N GLY A 14 -28.05 -26.51 59.30
CA GLY A 14 -28.04 -26.25 57.87
C GLY A 14 -26.65 -26.33 57.24
N VAL A 15 -26.05 -27.53 57.19
CA VAL A 15 -24.93 -27.79 56.26
C VAL A 15 -25.52 -27.84 54.86
N LEU A 16 -25.10 -26.93 53.98
CA LEU A 16 -25.24 -27.12 52.54
C LEU A 16 -23.95 -26.67 51.84
N ALA A 17 -23.23 -27.67 51.34
CA ALA A 17 -22.08 -27.51 50.46
C ALA A 17 -22.50 -26.76 49.19
N THR A 18 -21.73 -25.74 48.81
CA THR A 18 -21.78 -25.18 47.46
C THR A 18 -20.40 -25.28 46.83
N ALA A 19 -20.41 -25.90 45.66
CA ALA A 19 -19.26 -26.32 44.89
C ALA A 19 -18.40 -25.13 44.44
N THR A 20 -17.08 -25.29 44.57
CA THR A 20 -16.10 -24.48 43.86
C THR A 20 -16.26 -24.73 42.36
N VAL A 21 -16.80 -23.76 41.62
CA VAL A 21 -16.78 -23.78 40.16
C VAL A 21 -15.34 -23.53 39.71
N ALA A 22 -14.69 -24.59 39.25
CA ALA A 22 -13.43 -24.50 38.52
C ALA A 22 -13.69 -23.75 37.21
N THR A 23 -13.11 -22.56 37.06
CA THR A 23 -13.06 -21.85 35.78
C THR A 23 -12.04 -22.56 34.87
N ALA A 24 -12.54 -23.38 33.95
CA ALA A 24 -11.75 -23.92 32.86
C ALA A 24 -11.26 -22.76 31.98
N GLN A 25 -9.95 -22.51 31.98
CA GLN A 25 -9.32 -21.52 31.12
C GLN A 25 -9.30 -22.07 29.70
N ILE A 26 -10.15 -21.55 28.82
CA ILE A 26 -10.11 -21.90 27.40
C ILE A 26 -9.00 -21.08 26.76
N ALA A 27 -7.85 -21.71 26.56
CA ALA A 27 -6.80 -21.26 25.66
C ALA A 27 -7.33 -21.30 24.22
N GLY A 28 -8.01 -20.23 23.80
CA GLY A 28 -8.45 -20.00 22.43
C GLY A 28 -7.59 -18.91 21.80
N SER A 29 -6.50 -19.33 21.16
CA SER A 29 -5.75 -18.50 20.22
C SER A 29 -6.70 -17.97 19.13
N THR A 30 -7.15 -16.74 19.31
CA THR A 30 -7.62 -15.92 18.20
C THR A 30 -6.68 -14.74 18.14
N THR A 31 -5.89 -14.68 17.08
CA THR A 31 -5.19 -13.47 16.65
C THR A 31 -6.27 -12.44 16.30
N THR A 32 -6.81 -11.79 17.32
CA THR A 32 -7.65 -10.62 17.18
C THR A 32 -6.69 -9.44 17.18
N VAL A 33 -6.69 -8.68 16.09
CA VAL A 33 -6.04 -7.37 16.03
C VAL A 33 -6.63 -6.57 17.20
N GLY A 34 -5.84 -6.43 18.27
CA GLY A 34 -6.30 -5.91 19.54
C GLY A 34 -6.54 -4.42 19.44
N VAL A 35 -7.79 -4.02 19.26
CA VAL A 35 -8.23 -2.65 19.54
C VAL A 35 -8.87 -2.68 20.92
N SER A 36 -8.30 -1.93 21.86
CA SER A 36 -8.89 -1.82 23.20
C SER A 36 -10.22 -1.05 23.14
N VAL A 37 -11.14 -1.27 24.09
CA VAL A 37 -12.46 -0.60 24.10
C VAL A 37 -12.32 0.93 24.11
N THR A 38 -11.33 1.45 24.86
CA THR A 38 -10.97 2.89 24.90
C THR A 38 -10.45 3.42 23.55
N GLU A 39 -9.77 2.58 22.79
CA GLU A 39 -9.24 2.91 21.46
C GLU A 39 -10.35 2.88 20.41
N THR A 40 -11.36 2.03 20.59
CA THR A 40 -12.57 1.99 19.74
C THR A 40 -13.40 3.27 19.87
N GLU A 41 -13.54 3.81 21.08
CA GLU A 41 -14.22 5.09 21.33
C GLU A 41 -13.45 6.28 20.75
N ARG A 42 -12.12 6.29 20.83
CA ARG A 42 -11.28 7.32 20.18
C ARG A 42 -11.31 7.23 18.66
N LEU A 43 -11.33 6.03 18.08
CA LEU A 43 -11.50 5.83 16.63
C LEU A 43 -12.85 6.35 16.14
N ALA A 44 -13.91 6.26 16.95
CA ALA A 44 -15.22 6.82 16.63
C ALA A 44 -15.24 8.37 16.61
N LEU A 45 -14.30 9.03 17.29
CA LEU A 45 -14.10 10.48 17.27
C LEU A 45 -13.18 10.96 16.13
N GLY A 46 -12.51 10.02 15.44
CA GLY A 46 -11.62 10.31 14.32
C GLY A 46 -12.36 10.64 13.02
N TRP A 47 -11.66 11.29 12.08
CA TRP A 47 -12.25 11.57 10.77
C TRP A 47 -12.16 10.35 9.86
N SER A 48 -13.29 9.95 9.30
CA SER A 48 -13.27 8.95 8.21
C SER A 48 -12.67 9.58 6.96
N VAL A 49 -11.53 9.05 6.49
CA VAL A 49 -10.90 9.51 5.25
C VAL A 49 -11.91 9.53 4.10
N LYS A 50 -12.61 8.43 3.86
CA LYS A 50 -13.57 8.32 2.75
C LYS A 50 -14.83 9.18 2.94
N LYS A 51 -15.40 9.22 4.14
CA LYS A 51 -16.72 9.85 4.37
C LYS A 51 -16.61 11.34 4.69
N SER A 52 -15.55 11.74 5.38
CA SER A 52 -15.42 13.05 6.04
C SER A 52 -14.31 13.92 5.46
N VAL A 53 -13.33 13.37 4.74
CA VAL A 53 -12.15 14.15 4.30
C VAL A 53 -11.97 14.15 2.79
N LEU A 54 -11.77 12.98 2.19
CA LEU A 54 -11.46 12.81 0.79
C LEU A 54 -12.59 13.38 -0.09
N GLY A 55 -12.23 14.22 -1.06
CA GLY A 55 -13.16 14.85 -1.97
C GLY A 55 -14.05 15.94 -1.35
N LYS A 56 -13.89 16.27 -0.06
CA LYS A 56 -14.63 17.37 0.56
C LYS A 56 -14.08 18.72 0.15
N THR A 57 -14.96 19.72 0.21
CA THR A 57 -14.59 21.11 -0.01
C THR A 57 -14.00 21.69 1.27
N ILE A 58 -12.92 22.45 1.13
CA ILE A 58 -12.33 23.23 2.22
C ILE A 58 -12.82 24.67 2.12
N TYR A 59 -13.22 25.21 3.27
CA TYR A 59 -13.67 26.58 3.45
C TYR A 59 -12.67 27.36 4.31
N ASN A 60 -12.73 28.68 4.28
CA ASN A 60 -12.08 29.52 5.28
C ASN A 60 -13.07 29.95 6.39
N ASP A 61 -12.59 30.74 7.33
CA ASP A 61 -13.36 31.32 8.44
C ASP A 61 -14.51 32.24 7.99
N ALA A 62 -14.41 32.83 6.79
CA ALA A 62 -15.49 33.59 6.16
C ALA A 62 -16.51 32.70 5.41
N GLY A 63 -16.37 31.37 5.47
CA GLY A 63 -17.23 30.43 4.77
C GLY A 63 -17.00 30.37 3.25
N ALA A 64 -15.95 30.99 2.74
CA ALA A 64 -15.61 30.96 1.32
C ALA A 64 -14.90 29.65 0.96
N LYS A 65 -15.29 29.04 -0.17
CA LYS A 65 -14.62 27.85 -0.73
C LYS A 65 -13.23 28.23 -1.23
N ILE A 66 -12.21 27.54 -0.73
CA ILE A 66 -10.81 27.77 -1.11
C ILE A 66 -10.21 26.61 -1.91
N GLY A 67 -10.73 25.39 -1.78
CA GLY A 67 -10.22 24.22 -2.49
C GLY A 67 -11.02 22.94 -2.26
N LYS A 68 -10.49 21.81 -2.74
CA LYS A 68 -11.04 20.46 -2.53
C LYS A 68 -9.93 19.51 -2.09
N VAL A 69 -10.21 18.64 -1.13
CA VAL A 69 -9.27 17.58 -0.74
C VAL A 69 -9.15 16.56 -1.85
N GLN A 70 -7.93 16.33 -2.31
CA GLN A 70 -7.58 15.37 -3.35
C GLN A 70 -7.00 14.10 -2.75
N ASP A 71 -6.20 14.21 -1.68
CA ASP A 71 -5.56 13.07 -1.01
C ASP A 71 -5.10 13.44 0.42
N LEU A 72 -4.63 12.44 1.18
CA LEU A 72 -3.93 12.63 2.45
C LEU A 72 -2.61 11.86 2.43
N ILE A 73 -1.56 12.46 2.97
CA ILE A 73 -0.24 11.84 3.09
C ILE A 73 -0.08 11.26 4.48
N VAL A 74 0.23 9.97 4.54
CA VAL A 74 0.70 9.30 5.75
C VAL A 74 2.23 9.33 5.72
N ASP A 75 2.83 9.85 6.79
CA ASP A 75 4.28 9.90 6.93
C ASP A 75 4.88 8.51 7.26
N PRO A 76 6.22 8.36 7.21
CA PRO A 76 6.87 7.10 7.61
C PRO A 76 6.63 6.67 9.05
N GLU A 77 6.25 7.61 9.94
CA GLU A 77 5.89 7.37 11.33
C GLU A 77 4.44 6.86 11.49
N ARG A 78 3.74 6.65 10.36
CA ARG A 78 2.37 6.13 10.25
C ARG A 78 1.31 7.11 10.75
N SER A 79 1.62 8.40 10.74
CA SER A 79 0.70 9.48 11.09
C SER A 79 0.25 10.24 9.83
N VAL A 80 -0.99 10.72 9.81
CA VAL A 80 -1.45 11.60 8.73
C VAL A 80 -0.80 12.96 8.94
N SER A 81 0.07 13.37 8.01
CA SER A 81 0.89 14.57 8.15
C SER A 81 0.39 15.73 7.28
N TYR A 82 -0.04 15.44 6.05
CA TYR A 82 -0.50 16.45 5.09
C TYR A 82 -1.82 16.09 4.43
N VAL A 83 -2.58 17.12 4.07
CA VAL A 83 -3.72 17.08 3.15
C VAL A 83 -3.27 17.66 1.82
N ILE A 84 -3.58 16.95 0.74
CA ILE A 84 -3.38 17.47 -0.61
C ILE A 84 -4.65 18.19 -1.05
N ILE A 85 -4.53 19.48 -1.34
CA ILE A 85 -5.64 20.35 -1.72
C ILE A 85 -5.48 20.74 -3.18
N GLY A 86 -6.53 20.57 -3.99
CA GLY A 86 -6.59 21.13 -5.32
C GLY A 86 -6.82 22.65 -5.23
N ALA A 87 -5.78 23.44 -5.48
CA ALA A 87 -5.80 24.89 -5.52
C ALA A 87 -6.03 25.38 -6.96
N GLY A 88 -7.17 26.04 -7.21
CA GLY A 88 -7.46 26.68 -8.50
C GLY A 88 -8.45 25.93 -9.42
N GLY A 89 -8.97 26.65 -10.43
CA GLY A 89 -9.85 26.15 -11.49
C GLY A 89 -11.34 25.95 -11.11
N PHE A 90 -12.26 26.78 -11.63
CA PHE A 90 -13.70 26.46 -11.57
C PHE A 90 -14.13 25.47 -12.69
N LEU A 91 -13.22 25.12 -13.61
CA LEU A 91 -13.49 24.30 -14.81
C LEU A 91 -12.29 23.42 -15.25
N GLY A 92 -11.37 23.07 -14.34
CA GLY A 92 -10.23 22.17 -14.65
C GLY A 92 -9.06 22.80 -15.43
N ILE A 93 -9.18 24.07 -15.86
CA ILE A 93 -8.08 24.82 -16.47
C ILE A 93 -7.36 25.59 -15.34
N ALA A 94 -6.08 25.28 -15.09
CA ALA A 94 -5.22 25.85 -14.04
C ALA A 94 -5.48 25.44 -12.58
N GLN A 95 -5.92 24.19 -12.33
CA GLN A 95 -5.85 23.58 -11.00
C GLN A 95 -4.47 22.92 -10.81
N HIS A 96 -3.81 23.16 -9.67
CA HIS A 96 -2.66 22.37 -9.23
C HIS A 96 -2.87 21.90 -7.79
N ASP A 97 -2.20 20.82 -7.43
CA ASP A 97 -2.27 20.27 -6.08
C ASP A 97 -1.26 20.97 -5.17
N VAL A 98 -1.62 21.19 -3.90
CA VAL A 98 -0.74 21.78 -2.89
C VAL A 98 -0.80 20.93 -1.62
N ALA A 99 0.34 20.75 -0.95
CA ALA A 99 0.42 20.01 0.31
C ALA A 99 0.31 20.97 1.49
N VAL A 100 -0.65 20.73 2.38
CA VAL A 100 -0.89 21.55 3.57
C VAL A 100 -0.90 20.66 4.81
N PRO A 101 -0.21 21.04 5.91
CA PRO A 101 -0.24 20.26 7.14
C PRO A 101 -1.67 20.04 7.65
N ILE A 102 -2.02 18.80 8.00
CA ILE A 102 -3.38 18.46 8.45
C ILE A 102 -3.82 19.32 9.66
N ALA A 103 -2.87 19.73 10.51
CA ALA A 103 -3.11 20.57 11.68
C ALA A 103 -3.69 21.95 11.37
N GLN A 104 -3.56 22.43 10.12
CA GLN A 104 -4.16 23.69 9.68
C GLN A 104 -5.63 23.55 9.30
N VAL A 105 -6.10 22.31 9.07
CA VAL A 105 -7.48 22.00 8.72
C VAL A 105 -8.22 21.54 9.97
N ARG A 106 -9.41 22.07 10.19
CA ARG A 106 -10.30 21.72 11.28
C ARG A 106 -11.64 21.30 10.74
N GLU A 107 -12.35 20.45 11.46
CA GLU A 107 -13.74 20.13 11.16
C GLU A 107 -14.62 21.02 12.04
N GLN A 108 -15.56 21.71 11.40
CA GLN A 108 -16.51 22.59 12.05
C GLN A 108 -17.86 22.42 11.35
N ASP A 109 -18.87 22.02 12.11
CA ASP A 109 -20.24 21.81 11.63
C ASP A 109 -20.34 20.91 10.39
N GLY A 110 -19.55 19.82 10.35
CA GLY A 110 -19.49 18.88 9.22
C GLY A 110 -18.72 19.39 8.01
N LYS A 111 -18.02 20.52 8.11
CA LYS A 111 -17.22 21.12 7.04
C LYS A 111 -15.75 21.16 7.42
N LEU A 112 -14.88 21.01 6.41
CA LEU A 112 -13.46 21.26 6.58
C LEU A 112 -13.19 22.76 6.45
N VAL A 113 -12.60 23.34 7.48
CA VAL A 113 -12.29 24.77 7.58
C VAL A 113 -10.80 24.94 7.80
N MET A 114 -10.19 25.83 7.03
CA MET A 114 -8.80 26.26 7.19
C MET A 114 -8.79 27.76 7.49
N PRO A 115 -8.76 28.15 8.78
CA PRO A 115 -8.87 29.54 9.19
C PRO A 115 -7.74 30.41 8.62
N GLY A 116 -8.06 31.63 8.18
CA GLY A 116 -7.08 32.59 7.66
C GLY A 116 -6.57 32.28 6.25
N ALA A 117 -6.98 31.17 5.65
CA ALA A 117 -6.58 30.82 4.29
C ALA A 117 -7.45 31.54 3.25
N THR A 118 -6.82 31.92 2.13
CA THR A 118 -7.51 32.48 0.97
C THR A 118 -7.24 31.64 -0.26
N LYS A 119 -8.18 31.65 -1.20
CA LYS A 119 -8.04 30.92 -2.46
C LYS A 119 -6.78 31.32 -3.21
N ASP A 120 -6.42 32.61 -3.18
CA ASP A 120 -5.25 33.12 -3.90
C ASP A 120 -3.94 32.78 -3.18
N ALA A 121 -3.93 32.74 -1.85
CA ALA A 121 -2.79 32.23 -1.10
C ALA A 121 -2.51 30.75 -1.45
N LEU A 122 -3.54 29.91 -1.55
CA LEU A 122 -3.37 28.51 -1.93
C LEU A 122 -2.83 28.36 -3.35
N LYS A 123 -3.32 29.16 -4.31
CA LYS A 123 -2.80 29.14 -5.70
C LYS A 123 -1.37 29.62 -5.82
N ALA A 124 -0.88 30.41 -4.87
CA ALA A 124 0.48 30.92 -4.87
C ALA A 124 1.48 29.94 -4.23
N LEU A 125 0.99 28.88 -3.57
CA LEU A 125 1.86 27.84 -3.02
C LEU A 125 2.52 27.04 -4.14
N ALA A 126 3.67 26.44 -3.82
CA ALA A 126 4.35 25.56 -4.74
C ALA A 126 3.48 24.32 -5.06
N PRO A 127 3.46 23.88 -6.33
CA PRO A 127 2.74 22.67 -6.68
C PRO A 127 3.35 21.46 -5.98
N PHE A 128 2.48 20.65 -5.39
CA PHE A 128 2.83 19.35 -4.84
C PHE A 128 2.96 18.35 -5.99
N HIS A 129 4.09 17.68 -6.02
CA HIS A 129 4.32 16.53 -6.89
C HIS A 129 4.45 15.29 -6.03
N TYR A 130 3.60 14.30 -6.28
CA TYR A 130 3.75 12.99 -5.66
C TYR A 130 5.15 12.47 -5.98
N ALA A 131 5.85 11.97 -4.96
CA ALA A 131 7.02 11.13 -5.19
C ALA A 131 6.55 9.99 -6.10
N ASN A 132 7.06 9.94 -7.33
CA ASN A 132 6.55 9.11 -8.41
C ASN A 132 6.22 7.70 -7.88
N GLY A 133 4.92 7.40 -7.70
CA GLY A 133 4.47 6.09 -7.18
C GLY A 133 4.86 4.94 -8.10
N ASN A 134 5.28 5.27 -9.33
CA ASN A 134 5.79 4.35 -10.33
C ASN A 134 7.30 4.29 -10.39
N ALA A 135 8.07 4.99 -9.54
CA ALA A 135 9.53 4.92 -9.59
C ALA A 135 10.05 3.48 -9.46
N GLY A 136 9.37 2.65 -8.66
CA GLY A 136 9.63 1.21 -8.58
C GLY A 136 9.35 0.48 -9.90
N ARG A 137 8.17 0.72 -10.49
CA ARG A 137 7.80 0.18 -11.81
C ARG A 137 8.76 0.61 -12.90
N ASP A 138 9.07 1.90 -12.98
CA ASP A 138 9.89 2.50 -14.02
C ASP A 138 11.32 1.94 -13.95
N ARG A 139 11.87 1.77 -12.75
CA ARG A 139 13.13 1.03 -12.55
C ARG A 139 13.00 -0.42 -12.98
N PHE A 140 11.97 -1.13 -12.52
CA PHE A 140 11.74 -2.53 -12.89
C PHE A 140 11.65 -2.74 -14.41
N VAL A 141 10.86 -1.91 -15.11
CA VAL A 141 10.72 -1.92 -16.57
C VAL A 141 12.05 -1.60 -17.25
N ALA A 142 12.79 -0.60 -16.76
CA ALA A 142 14.10 -0.25 -17.30
C ALA A 142 15.12 -1.39 -17.12
N ASP A 143 15.08 -2.09 -15.98
CA ASP A 143 15.96 -3.21 -15.66
C ASP A 143 15.61 -4.41 -16.55
N ALA A 144 14.32 -4.74 -16.69
CA ALA A 144 13.81 -5.76 -17.60
C ALA A 144 14.25 -5.51 -19.05
N HIS A 145 14.16 -4.27 -19.54
CA HIS A 145 14.65 -3.92 -20.88
C HIS A 145 16.16 -4.12 -21.04
N ARG A 146 16.96 -3.83 -20.01
CA ARG A 146 18.41 -4.05 -20.05
C ARG A 146 18.75 -5.54 -20.07
N ASP A 147 18.04 -6.36 -19.31
CA ASP A 147 18.22 -7.81 -19.29
C ASP A 147 17.86 -8.45 -20.64
N ILE A 148 16.72 -8.08 -21.21
CA ILE A 148 16.30 -8.50 -22.56
C ILE A 148 17.32 -8.07 -23.62
N ALA A 149 17.83 -6.83 -23.54
CA ALA A 149 18.85 -6.34 -24.45
C ALA A 149 20.17 -7.10 -24.32
N SER A 150 20.54 -7.52 -23.10
CA SER A 150 21.72 -8.36 -22.88
C SER A 150 21.54 -9.74 -23.49
N ALA A 151 20.42 -10.40 -23.20
CA ALA A 151 20.10 -11.71 -23.77
C ALA A 151 20.16 -11.70 -25.30
N LYS A 152 19.62 -10.65 -25.94
CA LYS A 152 19.70 -10.47 -27.41
C LYS A 152 21.14 -10.40 -27.93
N ARG A 153 22.05 -9.73 -27.22
CA ARG A 153 23.48 -9.66 -27.59
C ARG A 153 24.16 -11.01 -27.45
N ASP A 154 23.86 -11.74 -26.39
CA ASP A 154 24.43 -13.07 -26.13
C ASP A 154 23.95 -14.07 -27.19
N MET A 155 22.67 -14.02 -27.55
CA MET A 155 22.10 -14.81 -28.64
C MET A 155 22.74 -14.49 -29.99
N ALA A 156 22.97 -13.20 -30.31
CA ALA A 156 23.68 -12.82 -31.54
C ALA A 156 25.11 -13.37 -31.57
N THR A 157 25.77 -13.44 -30.41
CA THR A 157 27.11 -14.03 -30.27
C THR A 157 27.06 -15.55 -30.49
N LEU A 158 26.04 -16.22 -29.97
CA LEU A 158 25.82 -17.66 -30.17
C LEU A 158 25.47 -17.99 -31.62
N ASP A 159 24.63 -17.19 -32.28
CA ASP A 159 24.35 -17.31 -33.72
C ASP A 159 25.65 -17.21 -34.54
N LYS A 160 26.53 -16.25 -34.18
CA LYS A 160 27.84 -16.13 -34.83
C LYS A 160 28.71 -17.38 -34.60
N LYS A 161 28.75 -17.92 -33.38
CA LYS A 161 29.47 -19.19 -33.08
C LYS A 161 28.87 -20.36 -33.88
N ALA A 162 27.55 -20.47 -33.95
CA ALA A 162 26.84 -21.51 -34.69
C ALA A 162 27.09 -21.44 -36.20
N SER A 163 27.27 -20.23 -36.75
CA SER A 163 27.63 -20.03 -38.17
C SER A 163 29.05 -20.46 -38.51
N ALA A 164 29.96 -20.48 -37.53
CA ALA A 164 31.35 -20.92 -37.69
C ALA A 164 31.56 -22.40 -37.31
N ALA A 165 30.57 -23.05 -36.68
CA ALA A 165 30.62 -24.45 -36.28
C ALA A 165 30.08 -25.38 -37.38
N ALA A 166 30.40 -26.68 -37.27
CA ALA A 166 29.92 -27.72 -38.18
C ALA A 166 29.41 -28.95 -37.40
N GLY A 167 28.59 -29.77 -38.05
CA GLY A 167 28.07 -31.03 -37.51
C GLY A 167 27.24 -30.85 -36.23
N ASP A 168 27.42 -31.77 -35.29
CA ASP A 168 26.62 -31.84 -34.05
C ASP A 168 26.76 -30.59 -33.17
N VAL A 169 27.90 -29.90 -33.23
CA VAL A 169 28.14 -28.66 -32.49
C VAL A 169 27.22 -27.54 -33.01
N LYS A 170 27.10 -27.42 -34.34
CA LYS A 170 26.18 -26.48 -34.96
C LYS A 170 24.74 -26.80 -34.59
N GLN A 171 24.35 -28.07 -34.67
CA GLN A 171 22.98 -28.50 -34.32
C GLN A 171 22.62 -28.17 -32.86
N LYS A 172 23.53 -28.40 -31.91
CA LYS A 172 23.32 -28.04 -30.49
C LYS A 172 23.18 -26.54 -30.26
N LEU A 173 24.05 -25.73 -30.88
CA LEU A 173 23.97 -24.26 -30.78
C LEU A 173 22.68 -23.72 -31.41
N ASP A 174 22.28 -24.26 -32.56
CA ASP A 174 21.03 -23.89 -33.23
C ASP A 174 19.80 -24.25 -32.37
N GLN A 175 19.82 -25.41 -31.70
CA GLN A 175 18.77 -25.81 -30.74
C GLN A 175 18.71 -24.89 -29.51
N GLN A 176 19.87 -24.53 -28.94
CA GLN A 176 19.95 -23.59 -27.81
C GLN A 176 19.45 -22.19 -28.20
N ASN A 177 19.80 -21.70 -29.40
CA ASN A 177 19.30 -20.44 -29.93
C ASN A 177 17.79 -20.45 -30.15
N ALA A 178 17.23 -21.56 -30.65
CA ALA A 178 15.79 -21.70 -30.81
C ALA A 178 15.05 -21.66 -29.45
N ALA A 179 15.58 -22.36 -28.44
CA ALA A 179 15.00 -22.34 -27.09
C ALA A 179 15.03 -20.94 -26.46
N MET A 180 16.16 -20.24 -26.54
CA MET A 180 16.27 -18.86 -26.02
C MET A 180 15.36 -17.88 -26.76
N ARG A 181 15.12 -18.05 -28.07
CA ARG A 181 14.19 -17.19 -28.83
C ARG A 181 12.75 -17.32 -28.32
N VAL A 182 12.34 -18.49 -27.87
CA VAL A 182 11.01 -18.71 -27.28
C VAL A 182 10.90 -17.97 -25.94
N GLU A 183 11.88 -18.15 -25.05
CA GLU A 183 11.88 -17.50 -23.74
C GLU A 183 12.00 -15.97 -23.83
N LEU A 184 12.79 -15.48 -24.79
CA LEU A 184 12.92 -14.05 -25.05
C LEU A 184 11.57 -13.44 -25.45
N ARG A 185 10.85 -14.13 -26.34
CA ARG A 185 9.53 -13.69 -26.79
C ARG A 185 8.52 -13.70 -25.64
N GLU A 186 8.53 -14.73 -24.79
CA GLU A 186 7.67 -14.79 -23.60
C GLU A 186 7.95 -13.62 -22.65
N ALA A 187 9.22 -13.30 -22.38
CA ALA A 187 9.60 -12.18 -21.54
C ALA A 187 9.17 -10.82 -22.14
N GLU A 188 9.32 -10.64 -23.45
CA GLU A 188 8.85 -9.45 -24.17
C GLU A 188 7.33 -9.30 -24.12
N ASP A 189 6.60 -10.39 -24.34
CA ASP A 189 5.13 -10.41 -24.31
C ASP A 189 4.61 -10.05 -22.91
N LYS A 190 5.23 -10.60 -21.85
CA LYS A 190 4.89 -10.27 -20.45
C LYS A 190 5.23 -8.83 -20.08
N LEU A 191 6.38 -8.32 -20.52
CA LEU A 191 6.74 -6.92 -20.33
C LEU A 191 5.77 -5.97 -21.07
N ALA A 192 5.34 -6.34 -22.28
CA ALA A 192 4.36 -5.59 -23.05
C ALA A 192 2.95 -5.65 -22.44
N GLU A 193 2.57 -6.78 -21.84
CA GLU A 193 1.33 -6.93 -21.08
C GLU A 193 1.32 -6.02 -19.84
N MET A 194 2.40 -6.04 -19.04
CA MET A 194 2.55 -5.15 -17.89
C MET A 194 2.49 -3.67 -18.29
N ASN A 195 3.15 -3.28 -19.39
CA ASN A 195 3.12 -1.91 -19.89
C ASN A 195 1.71 -1.49 -20.33
N ARG A 196 0.92 -2.41 -20.91
CA ARG A 196 -0.49 -2.17 -21.29
C ARG A 196 -1.42 -2.06 -20.08
N ALA A 197 -1.18 -2.82 -19.01
CA ALA A 197 -1.96 -2.75 -17.77
C ALA A 197 -1.79 -1.41 -17.02
N GLY A 198 -0.70 -0.69 -17.31
CA GLY A 198 -0.46 0.64 -16.77
C GLY A 198 -0.08 0.65 -15.27
N ALA A 199 0.09 1.86 -14.73
CA ALA A 199 0.60 2.08 -13.38
C ALA A 199 -0.29 1.55 -12.25
N GLY A 200 -1.60 1.43 -12.46
CA GLY A 200 -2.54 1.05 -11.40
C GLY A 200 -2.46 -0.43 -10.99
N HIS A 201 -2.02 -1.31 -11.90
CA HIS A 201 -2.08 -2.77 -11.71
C HIS A 201 -0.74 -3.47 -11.95
N TRP A 202 0.37 -2.73 -12.13
CA TRP A 202 1.65 -3.31 -12.55
C TRP A 202 2.20 -4.39 -11.59
N LYS A 203 1.93 -4.28 -10.28
CA LYS A 203 2.35 -5.26 -9.28
C LYS A 203 1.78 -6.65 -9.50
N GLU A 204 0.61 -6.75 -10.12
CA GLU A 204 -0.02 -8.03 -10.46
C GLU A 204 0.78 -8.77 -11.55
N PHE A 205 1.51 -8.02 -12.39
CA PHE A 205 2.32 -8.55 -13.50
C PHE A 205 3.81 -8.68 -13.18
N GLU A 206 4.29 -8.04 -12.11
CA GLU A 206 5.71 -8.05 -11.70
C GLU A 206 6.24 -9.47 -11.52
N GLY A 207 5.44 -10.36 -10.91
CA GLY A 207 5.81 -11.77 -10.70
C GLY A 207 5.98 -12.55 -12.01
N ASP A 208 5.05 -12.37 -12.95
CA ASP A 208 5.09 -13.03 -14.26
C ASP A 208 6.30 -12.58 -15.09
N VAL A 209 6.55 -11.26 -15.15
CA VAL A 209 7.70 -10.70 -15.86
C VAL A 209 9.00 -11.19 -15.23
N SER A 210 9.10 -11.17 -13.89
CA SER A 210 10.29 -11.65 -13.18
C SER A 210 10.56 -13.13 -13.42
N ALA A 211 9.52 -13.97 -13.44
CA ALA A 211 9.64 -15.39 -13.71
C ALA A 211 10.12 -15.65 -15.15
N ALA A 212 9.58 -14.93 -16.13
CA ALA A 212 9.99 -15.04 -17.53
C ALA A 212 11.46 -14.61 -17.72
N LEU A 213 11.87 -13.48 -17.13
CA LEU A 213 13.26 -13.01 -17.16
C LEU A 213 14.23 -13.99 -16.47
N ALA A 214 13.82 -14.61 -15.37
CA ALA A 214 14.64 -15.60 -14.67
C ALA A 214 14.90 -16.85 -15.53
N ARG A 215 13.89 -17.32 -16.27
CA ARG A 215 14.04 -18.43 -17.23
C ARG A 215 15.01 -18.05 -18.35
N LEU A 216 14.76 -16.89 -18.98
CA LEU A 216 15.62 -16.34 -20.04
C LEU A 216 17.09 -16.25 -19.58
N LYS A 217 17.33 -15.69 -18.40
CA LYS A 217 18.68 -15.56 -17.83
C LYS A 217 19.34 -16.91 -17.59
N LYS A 218 18.59 -17.90 -17.12
CA LYS A 218 19.09 -19.27 -16.91
C LYS A 218 19.49 -19.90 -18.25
N SER A 219 18.65 -19.77 -19.28
CA SER A 219 18.90 -20.32 -20.60
C SER A 219 20.12 -19.68 -21.27
N VAL A 220 20.23 -18.35 -21.20
CA VAL A 220 21.44 -17.61 -21.64
C VAL A 220 22.68 -18.11 -20.91
N GLY A 221 22.63 -18.21 -19.57
CA GLY A 221 23.75 -18.71 -18.77
C GLY A 221 24.20 -20.12 -19.17
N THR A 222 23.26 -21.03 -19.44
CA THR A 222 23.57 -22.39 -19.92
C THR A 222 24.10 -22.44 -21.34
N ALA A 223 23.80 -21.45 -22.18
CA ALA A 223 24.25 -21.41 -23.57
C ALA A 223 25.60 -20.72 -23.72
N THR A 224 25.93 -19.76 -22.83
CA THR A 224 27.19 -19.00 -22.89
C THR A 224 28.34 -19.59 -22.07
N GLY A 225 28.03 -20.40 -21.04
CA GLY A 225 29.01 -21.07 -20.18
C GLY A 225 29.45 -22.41 -20.73
#